data_AF-A0AA41Z961-F1
#
_entry.id   AF-A0AA41Z961-F1
#
_cell.length_a   1.000
_cell.length_b   1.000
_cell.length_c   1.000
_cell.angle_alpha   90.00
_cell.angle_beta   90.00
_cell.angle_gamma   90.00
#
_symmetry.space_group_name_H-M   'P 1'
#
loop_
_entity.id
_entity.type
_entity.pdbx_description
1 polymer ?
#
loop_
_entity_poly.entity_id
_entity_poly.type
_entity_poly.pdbx_seq_one_letter_code
_entity_poly.pdbx_strand_id
1 'polypeptide(L)'
;MKFMRHTELTTMIALATLTANPVAAQSALPDQALEQLATRESRLQQYLSKAFYEDPEMRAEFKRVGFANACRAVADSRREVAVEFVPALVPATVAAIKKIVPEQRLAEARPRSLSVGPLWIYAERIDEEIKRTAPEILASATAAMRKSFLKRTSPYATTRIAADNIVRPRADIAGAVGLKDTYDLDNPAQIRLACAEFLISPRDRPTITSEPAHNYILVPPSRKR
;
A
#
# COMPACT_ATOMS: atom_id res chain seq x y z
N MET A 1 -8.10 47.58 -75.04
CA MET A 1 -6.73 47.03 -74.98
C MET A 1 -6.27 47.09 -73.53
N LYS A 2 -5.67 45.98 -73.03
CA LYS A 2 -4.66 45.82 -71.94
C LYS A 2 -4.69 46.78 -70.73
N PHE A 3 -4.51 46.38 -69.47
CA PHE A 3 -4.27 45.15 -68.71
C PHE A 3 -4.17 45.62 -67.24
N MET A 4 -4.64 44.81 -66.26
CA MET A 4 -4.10 44.56 -64.89
C MET A 4 -3.65 45.75 -63.99
N ARG A 5 -3.82 45.82 -62.67
CA ARG A 5 -3.69 44.92 -61.49
C ARG A 5 -3.84 45.92 -60.30
N HIS A 6 -4.30 45.68 -59.08
CA HIS A 6 -3.88 44.74 -58.05
C HIS A 6 -4.59 45.19 -56.73
N THR A 7 -5.13 44.24 -55.93
CA THR A 7 -5.11 44.15 -54.43
C THR A 7 -5.65 45.33 -53.58
N GLU A 8 -6.46 45.21 -52.53
CA GLU A 8 -6.51 44.32 -51.35
C GLU A 8 -7.94 44.35 -50.71
N LEU A 9 -8.48 43.21 -50.27
CA LEU A 9 -8.76 42.84 -48.86
C LEU A 9 -9.47 43.94 -48.03
N THR A 10 -10.65 43.76 -47.44
CA THR A 10 -11.00 42.94 -46.25
C THR A 10 -12.47 43.34 -45.95
N THR A 11 -13.48 42.51 -45.64
CA THR A 11 -13.74 41.83 -44.36
C THR A 11 -15.17 41.27 -44.48
N MET A 12 -15.38 39.97 -44.42
CA MET A 12 -16.73 39.41 -44.18
C MET A 12 -16.74 38.77 -42.80
N ILE A 13 -17.54 39.35 -41.91
CA ILE A 13 -17.91 38.76 -40.62
C ILE A 13 -18.95 37.69 -40.92
N ALA A 14 -18.54 36.42 -40.92
CA ALA A 14 -19.46 35.30 -40.87
C ALA A 14 -19.59 34.83 -39.42
N LEU A 15 -20.78 35.07 -38.84
CA LEU A 15 -21.23 34.49 -37.60
C LEU A 15 -21.27 32.96 -37.76
N ALA A 16 -20.26 32.26 -37.24
CA ALA A 16 -20.31 30.82 -37.08
C ALA A 16 -21.01 30.49 -35.76
N THR A 17 -22.21 29.92 -35.89
CA THR A 17 -22.95 29.26 -34.82
C THR A 17 -22.05 28.29 -34.05
N LEU A 18 -21.86 28.54 -32.76
CA LEU A 18 -21.33 27.56 -31.81
C LEU A 18 -22.27 26.34 -31.77
N THR A 19 -21.95 25.32 -32.55
CA THR A 19 -22.41 23.96 -32.23
C THR A 19 -21.70 23.56 -30.95
N ALA A 20 -22.47 23.51 -29.86
CA ALA A 20 -22.06 22.84 -28.65
C ALA A 20 -21.75 21.39 -29.03
N ASN A 21 -20.46 21.10 -29.27
CA ASN A 21 -19.98 19.72 -29.21
C ASN A 21 -20.35 19.23 -27.81
N PRO A 22 -21.15 18.16 -27.64
CA PRO A 22 -21.16 17.50 -26.37
C PRO A 22 -19.70 17.07 -26.15
N VAL A 23 -19.07 17.64 -25.12
CA VAL A 23 -17.84 17.07 -24.59
C VAL A 23 -18.22 15.66 -24.22
N ALA A 24 -17.87 14.70 -25.07
CA ALA A 24 -17.93 13.31 -24.72
C ALA A 24 -17.13 13.20 -23.43
N ALA A 25 -17.80 12.83 -22.33
CA ALA A 25 -17.17 12.50 -21.07
C ALA A 25 -16.31 11.26 -21.31
N GLN A 26 -15.10 11.46 -21.81
CA GLN A 26 -14.07 10.44 -21.91
C GLN A 26 -13.07 10.70 -20.80
N SER A 27 -13.41 10.24 -19.60
CA SER A 27 -12.43 10.15 -18.52
C SER A 27 -12.67 8.93 -17.64
N ALA A 28 -13.02 7.79 -18.25
CA ALA A 28 -12.74 6.53 -17.60
C ALA A 28 -11.21 6.33 -17.63
N LEU A 29 -10.58 6.22 -16.45
CA LEU A 29 -9.18 5.84 -16.36
C LEU A 29 -8.98 4.50 -17.10
N PRO A 30 -7.96 4.37 -17.96
CA PRO A 30 -7.72 3.10 -18.63
C PRO A 30 -7.53 1.97 -17.62
N ASP A 31 -8.15 0.81 -17.88
CA ASP A 31 -8.06 -0.37 -16.99
C ASP A 31 -6.61 -0.77 -16.70
N GLN A 32 -5.74 -0.62 -17.71
CA GLN A 32 -4.30 -0.84 -17.57
C GLN A 32 -3.64 0.00 -16.47
N ALA A 33 -4.06 1.24 -16.26
CA ALA A 33 -3.51 2.11 -15.21
C ALA A 33 -3.93 1.63 -13.82
N LEU A 34 -5.16 1.13 -13.68
CA LEU A 34 -5.65 0.54 -12.43
C LEU A 34 -4.99 -0.80 -12.14
N GLU A 35 -4.73 -1.62 -13.16
CA GLU A 35 -3.97 -2.87 -13.03
C GLU A 35 -2.53 -2.62 -12.59
N GLN A 36 -1.86 -1.62 -13.18
CA GLN A 36 -0.52 -1.21 -12.76
C GLN A 36 -0.50 -0.73 -11.31
N LEU A 37 -1.49 0.06 -10.90
CA LEU A 37 -1.64 0.49 -9.51
C LEU A 37 -1.87 -0.71 -8.59
N ALA A 38 -2.80 -1.60 -8.93
CA ALA A 38 -3.11 -2.81 -8.17
C ALA A 38 -1.91 -3.75 -8.03
N THR A 39 -1.04 -3.81 -9.04
CA THR A 39 0.20 -4.59 -9.01
C THR A 39 1.25 -3.92 -8.11
N ARG A 40 1.52 -2.63 -8.32
CA ARG A 40 2.57 -1.88 -7.60
C ARG A 40 2.24 -1.72 -6.11
N GLU A 41 0.98 -1.46 -5.80
CA GLU A 41 0.49 -1.28 -4.44
C GLU A 41 -0.34 -2.46 -3.97
N SER A 42 0.07 -3.66 -4.37
CA SER A 42 -0.68 -4.86 -4.01
C SER A 42 -0.96 -4.92 -2.52
N ARG A 43 -2.25 -4.91 -2.19
CA ARG A 43 -2.76 -4.96 -0.81
C ARG A 43 -2.45 -6.32 -0.15
N LEU A 44 -2.03 -7.30 -0.95
CA LEU A 44 -1.65 -8.64 -0.50
C LEU A 44 -0.55 -8.59 0.57
N GLN A 45 0.48 -7.75 0.41
CA GLN A 45 1.58 -7.72 1.37
C GLN A 45 1.14 -7.27 2.76
N GLN A 46 0.28 -6.24 2.83
CA GLN A 46 -0.29 -5.77 4.09
C GLN A 46 -1.17 -6.83 4.73
N TYR A 47 -2.01 -7.50 3.93
CA TYR A 47 -2.87 -8.59 4.38
C TYR A 47 -2.05 -9.76 4.96
N LEU A 48 -1.08 -10.27 4.19
CA LEU A 48 -0.20 -11.35 4.62
C LEU A 48 0.61 -10.97 5.86
N SER A 49 1.03 -9.70 6.00
CA SER A 49 1.71 -9.23 7.20
C SER A 49 0.85 -9.39 8.44
N LYS A 50 -0.39 -8.90 8.36
CA LYS A 50 -1.32 -8.97 9.47
C LYS A 50 -1.60 -10.42 9.84
N ALA A 51 -2.03 -11.21 8.87
CA ALA A 51 -2.38 -12.63 9.09
C ALA A 51 -1.21 -13.45 9.64
N PHE A 52 0.01 -13.20 9.16
CA PHE A 52 1.20 -13.93 9.62
C PHE A 52 1.61 -13.54 11.04
N TYR A 53 1.74 -12.25 11.35
CA TYR A 53 2.21 -11.83 12.67
C TYR A 53 1.14 -12.02 13.76
N GLU A 54 -0.14 -12.05 13.42
CA GLU A 54 -1.23 -12.36 14.35
C GLU A 54 -1.33 -13.86 14.66
N ASP A 55 -0.68 -14.73 13.89
CA ASP A 55 -0.64 -16.18 14.11
C ASP A 55 0.34 -16.58 15.25
N PRO A 56 -0.16 -17.16 16.36
CA PRO A 56 0.69 -17.59 17.47
C PRO A 56 1.73 -18.64 17.09
N GLU A 57 1.42 -19.57 16.18
CA GLU A 57 2.36 -20.62 15.76
C GLU A 57 3.52 -20.01 14.97
N MET A 58 3.21 -19.04 14.10
CA MET A 58 4.25 -18.34 13.34
C MET A 58 5.12 -17.47 14.25
N ARG A 59 4.53 -16.82 15.28
CA ARG A 59 5.32 -16.09 16.30
C ARG A 59 6.19 -17.03 17.13
N ALA A 60 5.70 -18.21 17.49
CA ALA A 60 6.50 -19.21 18.21
C ALA A 60 7.70 -19.67 17.36
N GLU A 61 7.48 -19.96 16.08
CA GLU A 61 8.55 -20.30 15.14
C GLU A 61 9.54 -19.15 14.95
N PHE A 62 9.04 -17.91 14.87
CA PHE A 62 9.85 -16.71 14.79
C PHE A 62 10.84 -16.63 15.97
N LYS A 63 10.34 -16.84 17.20
CA LYS A 63 11.18 -16.89 18.40
C LYS A 63 12.14 -18.07 18.39
N ARG A 64 11.71 -19.22 17.85
CA ARG A 64 12.52 -20.44 17.76
C ARG A 64 13.77 -20.22 16.92
N VAL A 65 13.69 -19.55 15.78
CA VAL A 65 14.85 -19.37 14.89
C VAL A 65 15.63 -18.08 15.14
N GLY A 66 15.12 -17.21 16.01
CA GLY A 66 15.70 -15.91 16.33
C GLY A 66 15.33 -14.83 15.31
N PHE A 67 15.32 -13.58 15.79
CA PHE A 67 14.78 -12.42 15.07
C PHE A 67 15.33 -12.23 13.65
N ALA A 68 16.66 -12.21 13.51
CA ALA A 68 17.30 -11.90 12.23
C ALA A 68 16.99 -12.94 11.15
N ASN A 69 17.00 -14.23 11.49
CA ASN A 69 16.67 -15.30 10.56
C ASN A 69 15.20 -15.27 10.21
N ALA A 70 14.33 -15.07 11.20
CA ALA A 70 12.90 -15.01 10.99
C ALA A 70 12.49 -13.82 10.10
N CYS A 71 13.02 -12.61 10.30
CA CYS A 71 12.71 -11.46 9.44
C CYS A 71 13.12 -11.68 7.97
N ARG A 72 14.29 -12.29 7.73
CA ARG A 72 14.71 -12.64 6.36
C ARG A 72 13.79 -13.69 5.74
N ALA A 73 13.47 -14.74 6.50
CA ALA A 73 12.56 -15.79 6.03
C ALA A 73 11.17 -15.21 5.70
N VAL A 74 10.62 -14.31 6.52
CA VAL A 74 9.36 -13.62 6.21
C VAL A 74 9.47 -12.81 4.92
N ALA A 75 10.53 -12.03 4.74
CA ALA A 75 10.72 -11.22 3.55
C ALA A 75 10.79 -12.06 2.27
N ASP A 76 11.54 -13.15 2.30
CA ASP A 76 11.72 -14.04 1.15
C ASP A 76 10.47 -14.87 0.86
N SER A 77 9.78 -15.38 1.89
CA SER A 77 8.50 -16.07 1.72
C SER A 77 7.44 -15.15 1.13
N ARG A 78 7.39 -13.87 1.55
CA ARG A 78 6.47 -12.91 0.94
C ARG A 78 6.80 -12.65 -0.51
N ARG A 79 8.08 -12.51 -0.86
CA ARG A 79 8.50 -12.29 -2.25
C ARG A 79 8.08 -13.47 -3.12
N GLU A 80 8.30 -14.69 -2.65
CA GLU A 80 7.89 -15.92 -3.34
C GLU A 80 6.36 -15.98 -3.56
N VAL A 81 5.57 -15.79 -2.49
CA VAL A 81 4.11 -15.80 -2.57
C VAL A 81 3.58 -14.67 -3.46
N ALA A 82 4.22 -13.49 -3.42
CA ALA A 82 3.79 -12.35 -4.22
C ALA A 82 3.87 -12.62 -5.73
N VAL A 83 4.84 -13.40 -6.20
CA VAL A 83 4.99 -13.72 -7.63
C VAL A 83 3.74 -14.43 -8.16
N GLU A 84 3.16 -15.34 -7.38
CA GLU A 84 1.99 -16.12 -7.77
C GLU A 84 0.68 -15.36 -7.51
N PHE A 85 0.53 -14.81 -6.30
CA PHE A 85 -0.77 -14.34 -5.83
C PHE A 85 -1.06 -12.87 -6.12
N VAL A 86 -0.05 -12.03 -6.39
CA VAL A 86 -0.32 -10.63 -6.79
C VAL A 86 -1.09 -10.60 -8.11
N PRO A 87 -0.65 -11.25 -9.22
CA PRO A 87 -1.40 -11.25 -10.48
C PRO A 87 -2.82 -11.79 -10.32
N ALA A 88 -3.01 -12.84 -9.51
CA ALA A 88 -4.33 -13.41 -9.24
C ALA A 88 -5.27 -12.45 -8.51
N LEU A 89 -4.73 -11.56 -7.65
CA LEU A 89 -5.51 -10.60 -6.87
C LEU A 89 -5.82 -9.29 -7.65
N VAL A 90 -5.10 -9.01 -8.74
CA VAL A 90 -5.27 -7.77 -9.53
C VAL A 90 -6.72 -7.55 -9.98
N PRO A 91 -7.44 -8.53 -10.58
CA PRO A 91 -8.81 -8.32 -11.04
C PRO A 91 -9.76 -7.90 -9.90
N ALA A 92 -9.67 -8.55 -8.74
CA ALA A 92 -10.47 -8.21 -7.57
C ALA A 92 -10.13 -6.82 -7.02
N THR A 93 -8.84 -6.45 -7.04
CA THR A 93 -8.38 -5.13 -6.62
C THR A 93 -8.90 -4.03 -7.54
N VAL A 94 -8.82 -4.21 -8.86
CA VAL A 94 -9.35 -3.26 -9.85
C VAL A 94 -10.87 -3.10 -9.69
N ALA A 95 -11.60 -4.21 -9.52
CA ALA A 95 -13.04 -4.17 -9.28
C ALA A 95 -13.39 -3.42 -7.98
N ALA A 96 -12.64 -3.65 -6.90
CA ALA A 96 -12.81 -2.94 -5.64
C ALA A 96 -12.55 -1.43 -5.78
N ILE A 97 -11.48 -1.04 -6.49
CA ILE A 97 -11.17 0.38 -6.75
C ILE A 97 -12.33 1.04 -7.51
N LYS A 98 -12.78 0.44 -8.62
CA LYS A 98 -13.89 0.97 -9.43
C LYS A 98 -15.21 1.08 -8.65
N LYS A 99 -15.46 0.16 -7.72
CA LYS A 99 -16.66 0.17 -6.89
C LYS A 99 -16.62 1.25 -5.79
N ILE A 100 -15.47 1.42 -5.16
CA ILE A 100 -15.35 2.23 -3.93
C ILE A 100 -14.97 3.68 -4.22
N VAL A 101 -14.12 3.92 -5.22
CA VAL A 101 -13.61 5.24 -5.54
C VAL A 101 -14.55 5.92 -6.55
N PRO A 102 -15.06 7.14 -6.26
CA PRO A 102 -15.87 7.88 -7.20
C PRO A 102 -15.14 8.12 -8.53
N GLU A 103 -15.85 7.99 -9.65
CA GLU A 103 -15.27 8.11 -10.99
C GLU A 103 -14.55 9.46 -11.21
N GLN A 104 -15.10 10.55 -10.67
CA GLN A 104 -14.47 11.88 -10.74
C GLN A 104 -13.09 11.87 -10.06
N ARG A 105 -12.96 11.17 -8.93
CA ARG A 105 -11.70 11.06 -8.20
C ARG A 105 -10.67 10.21 -8.93
N LEU A 106 -11.12 9.16 -9.62
CA LEU A 106 -10.24 8.41 -10.50
C LEU A 106 -9.74 9.33 -11.62
N ALA A 107 -10.63 9.98 -12.36
CA ALA A 107 -10.30 10.83 -13.50
C ALA A 107 -9.28 11.94 -13.18
N GLU A 108 -9.40 12.58 -12.02
CA GLU A 108 -8.53 13.69 -11.60
C GLU A 108 -7.17 13.23 -11.08
N ALA A 109 -7.09 12.07 -10.40
CA ALA A 109 -5.97 11.78 -9.51
C ALA A 109 -4.74 11.14 -10.19
N ARG A 110 -4.85 10.62 -11.43
CA ARG A 110 -3.81 9.77 -12.08
C ARG A 110 -3.12 8.88 -11.04
N PRO A 111 -3.85 7.97 -10.39
CA PRO A 111 -3.48 7.46 -9.08
C PRO A 111 -2.17 6.67 -9.16
N ARG A 112 -1.11 7.26 -8.60
CA ARG A 112 0.20 6.62 -8.46
C ARG A 112 0.29 5.80 -7.16
N SER A 113 -0.64 6.04 -6.23
CA SER A 113 -0.67 5.40 -4.93
C SER A 113 -2.08 5.41 -4.31
N LEU A 114 -2.45 4.30 -3.68
CA LEU A 114 -3.58 4.14 -2.76
C LEU A 114 -3.17 4.43 -1.31
N SER A 115 -1.88 4.38 -1.00
CA SER A 115 -1.36 4.47 0.37
C SER A 115 -0.83 5.87 0.71
N VAL A 116 -0.54 6.68 -0.30
CA VAL A 116 -0.05 8.06 -0.21
C VAL A 116 -0.80 8.93 -1.22
N GLY A 117 -1.28 10.09 -0.80
CA GLY A 117 -2.04 11.00 -1.67
C GLY A 117 -3.56 10.80 -1.60
N PRO A 118 -4.34 11.36 -2.55
CA PRO A 118 -5.78 11.60 -2.35
C PRO A 118 -6.65 10.35 -2.25
N LEU A 119 -6.16 9.18 -2.68
CA LEU A 119 -6.91 7.93 -2.60
C LEU A 119 -6.79 7.21 -1.25
N TRP A 120 -5.92 7.68 -0.34
CA TRP A 120 -5.69 7.04 0.96
C TRP A 120 -6.96 6.86 1.79
N ILE A 121 -7.90 7.80 1.70
CA ILE A 121 -9.19 7.77 2.41
C ILE A 121 -10.08 6.58 2.02
N TYR A 122 -9.81 5.95 0.86
CA TYR A 122 -10.56 4.80 0.37
C TYR A 122 -9.87 3.47 0.65
N ALA A 123 -8.61 3.48 1.10
CA ALA A 123 -7.77 2.29 1.18
C ALA A 123 -8.39 1.18 2.04
N GLU A 124 -8.91 1.52 3.22
CA GLU A 124 -9.55 0.54 4.11
C GLU A 124 -10.81 -0.06 3.48
N ARG A 125 -11.65 0.75 2.84
CA ARG A 125 -12.86 0.28 2.16
C ARG A 125 -12.54 -0.62 0.97
N ILE A 126 -11.46 -0.32 0.25
CA ILE A 126 -10.94 -1.19 -0.82
C ILE A 126 -10.46 -2.52 -0.23
N ASP A 127 -9.72 -2.50 0.87
CA ASP A 127 -9.25 -3.72 1.54
C ASP A 127 -10.40 -4.62 1.99
N GLU A 128 -11.45 -4.06 2.59
CA GLU A 128 -12.64 -4.82 2.99
C GLU A 128 -13.38 -5.41 1.79
N GLU A 129 -13.49 -4.66 0.69
CA GLU A 129 -14.11 -5.17 -0.53
C GLU A 129 -13.30 -6.30 -1.16
N ILE A 130 -11.97 -6.24 -1.15
CA ILE A 130 -11.10 -7.33 -1.61
C ILE A 130 -11.27 -8.57 -0.73
N LYS A 131 -11.29 -8.42 0.60
CA LYS A 131 -11.53 -9.54 1.54
C LYS A 131 -12.87 -10.23 1.27
N ARG A 132 -13.90 -9.45 0.94
CA ARG A 132 -15.24 -9.94 0.62
C ARG A 132 -15.30 -10.68 -0.72
N THR A 133 -14.54 -10.23 -1.72
CA THR A 133 -14.67 -10.69 -3.11
C THR A 133 -13.62 -11.72 -3.54
N ALA A 134 -12.47 -11.78 -2.87
CA ALA A 134 -11.39 -12.71 -3.15
C ALA A 134 -10.93 -13.51 -1.91
N PRO A 135 -11.83 -14.02 -1.05
CA PRO A 135 -11.44 -14.69 0.19
C PRO A 135 -10.57 -15.93 -0.07
N GLU A 136 -10.88 -16.72 -1.12
CA GLU A 136 -10.14 -17.93 -1.47
C GLU A 136 -8.70 -17.65 -1.90
N ILE A 137 -8.48 -16.56 -2.64
CA ILE A 137 -7.13 -16.15 -3.08
C ILE A 137 -6.31 -15.75 -1.85
N LEU A 138 -6.91 -14.97 -0.94
CA LEU A 138 -6.24 -14.51 0.29
C LEU A 138 -5.95 -15.66 1.26
N ALA A 139 -6.88 -16.62 1.39
CA ALA A 139 -6.69 -17.81 2.21
C ALA A 139 -5.56 -18.68 1.65
N SER A 140 -5.56 -18.92 0.34
CA SER A 140 -4.51 -19.68 -0.35
C SER A 140 -3.13 -19.02 -0.22
N ALA A 141 -3.06 -17.70 -0.41
CA ALA A 141 -1.83 -16.94 -0.24
C ALA A 141 -1.30 -17.01 1.21
N THR A 142 -2.20 -16.99 2.20
CA THR A 142 -1.83 -17.11 3.62
C THR A 142 -1.28 -18.50 3.94
N ALA A 143 -1.92 -19.55 3.43
CA ALA A 143 -1.43 -20.92 3.58
C ALA A 143 -0.07 -21.11 2.89
N ALA A 144 0.10 -20.57 1.68
CA ALA A 144 1.37 -20.59 0.95
C ALA A 144 2.48 -19.84 1.71
N MET A 145 2.16 -18.69 2.30
CA MET A 145 3.07 -17.91 3.12
C MET A 145 3.56 -18.69 4.34
N ARG A 146 2.64 -19.31 5.10
CA ARG A 146 2.98 -20.18 6.23
C ARG A 146 3.89 -21.32 5.80
N LYS A 147 3.51 -22.02 4.73
CA LYS A 147 4.27 -23.16 4.18
C LYS A 147 5.68 -22.75 3.74
N SER A 148 5.82 -21.66 3.00
CA SER A 148 7.12 -21.16 2.57
C SER A 148 7.98 -20.76 3.76
N PHE A 149 7.40 -20.06 4.75
CA PHE A 149 8.12 -19.64 5.94
C PHE A 149 8.65 -20.84 6.72
N LEU A 150 7.78 -21.79 7.08
CA LEU A 150 8.16 -23.01 7.81
C LEU A 150 9.21 -23.83 7.06
N LYS A 151 9.09 -23.95 5.74
CA LYS A 151 10.10 -24.63 4.92
C LYS A 151 11.46 -23.94 5.04
N ARG A 152 11.50 -22.61 4.96
CA ARG A 152 12.73 -21.82 5.09
C ARG A 152 13.32 -21.84 6.49
N THR A 153 12.48 -21.93 7.52
CA THR A 153 12.93 -21.93 8.91
C THR A 153 13.32 -23.31 9.44
N SER A 154 12.87 -24.38 8.78
CA SER A 154 13.17 -25.77 9.15
C SER A 154 14.65 -26.13 9.35
N PRO A 155 15.63 -25.64 8.55
CA PRO A 155 17.03 -25.98 8.76
C PRO A 155 17.69 -25.22 9.90
N TYR A 156 17.06 -24.17 10.44
CA TYR A 156 17.64 -23.42 11.56
C TYR A 156 17.43 -24.19 12.86
N ALA A 157 18.51 -24.32 13.63
CA ALA A 157 18.43 -24.81 15.01
C ALA A 157 17.62 -23.84 15.88
N THR A 158 17.01 -24.38 16.94
CA THR A 158 16.35 -23.54 17.95
C THR A 158 17.37 -22.65 18.65
N THR A 159 17.17 -21.33 18.59
CA THR A 159 17.98 -20.38 19.36
C THR A 159 17.75 -20.58 20.85
N ARG A 160 18.85 -20.63 21.60
CA ARG A 160 18.86 -20.65 23.07
C ARG A 160 19.35 -19.32 23.65
N ILE A 161 19.63 -18.34 22.79
CA ILE A 161 20.26 -17.09 23.16
C ILE A 161 19.15 -16.04 23.28
N ALA A 162 18.82 -15.64 24.52
CA ALA A 162 17.77 -14.65 24.76
C ALA A 162 18.04 -13.31 24.05
N ALA A 163 19.32 -12.92 23.91
CA ALA A 163 19.73 -11.70 23.23
C ALA A 163 19.33 -11.65 21.75
N ASP A 164 19.14 -12.80 21.07
CA ASP A 164 18.70 -12.84 19.67
C ASP A 164 17.26 -12.35 19.48
N ASN A 165 16.49 -12.24 20.57
CA ASN A 165 15.10 -11.78 20.59
C ASN A 165 14.95 -10.44 21.32
N ILE A 166 16.04 -9.76 21.66
CA ILE A 166 16.02 -8.41 22.23
C ILE A 166 16.39 -7.42 21.13
N VAL A 167 15.42 -6.63 20.66
CA VAL A 167 15.61 -5.67 19.56
C VAL A 167 15.27 -4.27 20.04
N ARG A 168 16.20 -3.32 19.87
CA ARG A 168 15.98 -1.91 20.19
C ARG A 168 15.57 -1.13 18.94
N PRO A 169 14.54 -0.27 19.01
CA PRO A 169 14.22 0.65 17.92
C PRO A 169 15.34 1.68 17.75
N ARG A 170 15.55 2.16 16.52
CA ARG A 170 16.26 3.42 16.28
C ARG A 170 15.61 4.58 17.04
N ALA A 171 16.42 5.55 17.47
CA ALA A 171 15.98 6.68 18.27
C ALA A 171 14.90 7.55 17.59
N ASP A 172 15.00 7.78 16.28
CA ASP A 172 14.02 8.58 15.53
C ASP A 172 12.68 7.86 15.36
N ILE A 173 12.70 6.53 15.12
CA ILE A 173 11.49 5.70 15.12
C ILE A 173 10.88 5.67 16.52
N ALA A 174 11.69 5.41 17.54
CA ALA A 174 11.27 5.38 18.93
C ALA A 174 10.55 6.68 19.34
N GLY A 175 11.13 7.83 18.99
CA GLY A 175 10.51 9.14 19.18
C GLY A 175 9.20 9.33 18.41
N ALA A 176 9.16 8.92 17.14
CA ALA A 176 7.97 9.06 16.29
C ALA A 176 6.79 8.19 16.73
N VAL A 177 7.03 6.98 17.23
CA VAL A 177 5.98 6.04 17.65
C VAL A 177 5.80 5.95 19.18
N GLY A 178 6.52 6.77 19.94
CA GLY A 178 6.42 6.84 21.40
C GLY A 178 6.95 5.61 22.15
N LEU A 179 7.87 4.84 21.55
CA LEU A 179 8.53 3.71 22.21
C LEU A 179 9.72 4.21 23.05
N LYS A 180 9.85 3.71 24.27
CA LYS A 180 10.95 4.05 25.19
C LYS A 180 11.97 2.92 25.36
N ASP A 181 11.54 1.68 25.11
CA ASP A 181 12.31 0.46 25.38
C ASP A 181 12.45 -0.41 24.11
N THR A 182 12.81 -1.69 24.29
CA THR A 182 12.89 -2.68 23.22
C THR A 182 11.52 -2.97 22.61
N TYR A 183 11.51 -3.42 21.35
CA TYR A 183 10.30 -3.97 20.74
C TYR A 183 9.79 -5.17 21.54
N ASP A 184 8.48 -5.19 21.80
CA ASP A 184 7.74 -6.36 22.25
C ASP A 184 7.50 -7.29 21.06
N LEU A 185 8.30 -8.36 20.98
CA LEU A 185 8.18 -9.35 19.91
C LEU A 185 6.97 -10.29 20.06
N ASP A 186 6.20 -10.19 21.15
CA ASP A 186 4.88 -10.82 21.26
C ASP A 186 3.77 -9.96 20.66
N ASN A 187 4.02 -8.67 20.47
CA ASN A 187 3.07 -7.75 19.83
C ASN A 187 3.22 -7.79 18.29
N PRO A 188 2.17 -8.22 17.54
CA PRO A 188 2.20 -8.33 16.08
C PRO A 188 2.54 -7.02 15.35
N ALA A 189 2.16 -5.87 15.91
CA ALA A 189 2.45 -4.58 15.30
C ALA A 189 3.92 -4.20 15.46
N GLN A 190 4.50 -4.48 16.63
CA GLN A 190 5.90 -4.16 16.92
C GLN A 190 6.87 -5.10 16.20
N ILE A 191 6.60 -6.41 16.14
CA ILE A 191 7.42 -7.36 15.35
C ILE A 191 7.43 -7.00 13.86
N ARG A 192 6.29 -6.54 13.30
CA ARG A 192 6.20 -6.07 11.92
C ARG A 192 7.11 -4.86 11.70
N LEU A 193 7.05 -3.87 12.60
CA LEU A 193 7.86 -2.66 12.53
C LEU A 193 9.36 -2.99 12.69
N ALA A 194 9.71 -3.84 13.64
CA ALA A 194 11.08 -4.30 13.87
C ALA A 194 11.67 -4.99 12.63
N CYS A 195 10.91 -5.90 11.98
CA CYS A 195 11.39 -6.53 10.75
C CYS A 195 11.53 -5.52 9.60
N ALA A 196 10.61 -4.57 9.46
CA ALA A 196 10.73 -3.53 8.44
C ALA A 196 12.00 -2.70 8.66
N GLU A 197 12.27 -2.28 9.90
CA GLU A 197 13.49 -1.55 10.26
C GLU A 197 14.76 -2.37 9.98
N PHE A 198 14.76 -3.67 10.33
CA PHE A 198 15.89 -4.56 10.13
C PHE A 198 16.25 -4.74 8.65
N LEU A 199 15.25 -4.83 7.77
CA LEU A 199 15.45 -5.12 6.35
C LEU A 199 15.87 -3.90 5.53
N ILE A 200 15.74 -2.68 6.05
CA ILE A 200 16.23 -1.47 5.37
C ILE A 200 17.74 -1.36 5.58
N SER A 201 18.46 -1.37 4.46
CA SER A 201 19.91 -1.12 4.38
C SER A 201 20.27 0.18 5.12
N PRO A 202 21.31 0.19 6.00
CA PRO A 202 21.69 1.39 6.74
C PRO A 202 21.95 2.63 5.89
N ARG A 203 22.43 2.46 4.65
CA ARG A 203 22.73 3.57 3.72
C ARG A 203 21.48 4.22 3.14
N ASP A 204 20.38 3.47 3.10
CA ASP A 204 19.12 3.87 2.46
C ASP A 204 18.06 4.28 3.50
N ARG A 205 18.45 4.39 4.77
CA ARG A 205 17.54 4.73 5.88
C ARG A 205 17.20 6.22 5.85
N PRO A 206 15.94 6.60 5.62
CA PRO A 206 15.52 7.97 5.87
C PRO A 206 15.56 8.27 7.37
N THR A 207 15.84 9.52 7.73
CA THR A 207 15.63 10.04 9.09
C THR A 207 14.21 10.56 9.18
N ILE A 208 13.47 10.14 10.21
CA ILE A 208 12.12 10.68 10.46
C ILE A 208 12.28 12.05 11.11
N THR A 209 12.00 13.11 10.36
CA THR A 209 12.15 14.50 10.80
C THR A 209 10.84 15.17 11.20
N SER A 210 9.69 14.53 10.93
CA SER A 210 8.38 15.03 11.34
C SER A 210 8.16 14.82 12.84
N GLU A 211 7.76 15.88 13.55
CA GLU A 211 7.29 15.79 14.94
C GLU A 211 6.24 14.66 15.08
N PRO A 212 6.27 13.87 16.17
CA PRO A 212 5.30 12.80 16.38
C PRO A 212 3.89 13.37 16.23
N ALA A 213 3.04 12.68 15.45
CA ALA A 213 1.69 13.13 15.18
C ALA A 213 0.95 13.37 16.51
N HIS A 214 0.73 14.65 16.85
CA HIS A 214 -0.16 14.99 17.94
C HIS A 214 -1.55 14.48 17.57
N ASN A 215 -2.04 13.48 18.30
CA ASN A 215 -3.43 13.05 18.22
C ASN A 215 -4.30 14.23 18.65
N TYR A 216 -4.69 15.09 17.71
CA TYR A 216 -5.74 16.07 17.93
C TYR A 216 -7.05 15.30 18.07
N ILE A 217 -7.38 14.93 19.30
CA ILE A 217 -8.77 14.64 19.65
C ILE A 217 -9.49 15.98 19.55
N LEU A 218 -10.22 16.18 18.44
CA LEU A 218 -11.25 17.21 18.37
C LEU A 218 -12.34 16.83 19.38
N VAL A 219 -12.16 17.25 20.63
CA VAL A 219 -13.22 17.20 21.63
C VAL A 219 -14.27 18.21 21.19
N PRO A 220 -15.48 17.78 20.78
CA PRO A 220 -16.53 18.74 20.45
C PRO A 220 -16.85 19.57 21.70
N PRO A 221 -17.10 20.89 21.57
CA PRO A 221 -17.37 21.74 22.72
C PRO A 221 -18.59 21.21 23.48
N SER A 222 -18.40 20.93 24.77
CA SER A 222 -19.46 20.52 25.67
C SER A 222 -20.55 21.59 25.66
N ARG A 223 -21.77 21.25 25.24
CA ARG A 223 -22.94 22.11 25.45
C ARG A 223 -23.09 22.33 26.95
N LYS A 224 -22.82 23.55 27.41
CA LYS A 224 -23.21 24.01 28.74
C LYS A 224 -24.74 23.90 28.84
N ARG A 225 -25.23 23.25 29.89
CA ARG A 225 -26.60 23.41 30.39
C ARG A 225 -26.61 24.55 31.39
#